data_AF-A0A959HCT7-F1
#
_entry.id   AF-A0A959HCT7-F1
#
_cell.length_a   1.000
_cell.length_b   1.000
_cell.length_c   1.000
_cell.angle_alpha   90.00
_cell.angle_beta   90.00
_cell.angle_gamma   90.00
#
_symmetry.space_group_name_H-M   'P 1'
#
loop_
_entity.id
_entity.type
_entity.pdbx_description
1 polymer ?
#
loop_
_entity_poly.entity_id
_entity_poly.type
_entity_poly.pdbx_seq_one_letter_code
_entity_poly.pdbx_strand_id
1 'polypeptide(L)'
;MPATTQPRERNFYAVFIGINDYSRNPLSGCINDVLEASAYFERLCRIQEEETGLKVNWMPQYYLAPLVEEEKKLAAAGLRPGDEKLKVKERKADHYYLPTRRNIIDAFLHFEDANEKQGDICLLYYSGHGSYVHTFQVQDPKGAAVFSDYEPTGEMQTLVTIDSREEGKHDILDKELGYLIAKTLSGKMPGSEGAGEKEGVHFLAIMDCCHSGSNTRDDKEAPTARMAPSGSGIILTSQIEGYNTGEEDHVFYKKFKEGQKRVAQEGLKHARYINLSASRNTERAHENLMVWQKKAETGSSAKVTQRNGYFTYCLLNALERAGAKINYRELIRRVEMDVRSMVDNQVPILGKTELKDDNLYFLGNEFVSPPHRYNVRYDDKKREWYIDGGKVNGLFPSPGAAKTTIRLADGSNREIEVREVKEMESVLDNSRAILKEEDKRKNLQATIRSMPFPRLNIRIAEPMDRGLKDTLEATWLNSRTPYNYFQLALDTDLPADYEIRVIQENGAILYSMVRRGSDIPIFPAQSSISALFGCVEKVGKWEATRKLANPDTGIPRSDIEVRVEVLENEP
;
A
#
# COMPACT_ATOMS: atom_id res chain seq x y z
N MET A 1 32.96 13.93 -17.37
CA MET A 1 32.41 12.57 -17.19
C MET A 1 31.26 12.68 -16.22
N PRO A 2 30.01 12.28 -16.56
CA PRO A 2 28.96 12.26 -15.56
C PRO A 2 29.30 11.19 -14.54
N ALA A 3 29.20 11.53 -13.25
CA ALA A 3 29.37 10.58 -12.17
C ALA A 3 28.46 9.37 -12.44
N THR A 4 29.06 8.19 -12.55
CA THR A 4 28.37 6.91 -12.52
C THR A 4 27.56 6.86 -11.22
N THR A 5 26.28 7.19 -11.31
CA THR A 5 25.31 6.97 -10.26
C THR A 5 25.22 5.45 -10.11
N GLN A 6 25.68 4.91 -8.98
CA GLN A 6 25.47 3.50 -8.68
C GLN A 6 23.96 3.21 -8.78
N PRO A 7 23.55 2.05 -9.32
CA PRO A 7 22.15 1.65 -9.28
C PRO A 7 21.67 1.66 -7.83
N ARG A 8 20.53 2.31 -7.58
CA ARG A 8 19.92 2.38 -6.25
C ARG A 8 19.33 1.00 -5.94
N GLU A 9 19.83 0.36 -4.90
CA GLU A 9 19.35 -0.95 -4.44
C GLU A 9 18.64 -0.82 -3.09
N ARG A 10 17.61 -1.63 -2.88
CA ARG A 10 16.87 -1.72 -1.61
C ARG A 10 16.50 -3.17 -1.32
N ASN A 11 16.56 -3.59 -0.06
CA ASN A 11 16.08 -4.90 0.34
C ASN A 11 14.64 -4.85 0.81
N PHE A 12 13.88 -5.89 0.46
CA PHE A 12 12.51 -6.09 0.90
C PHE A 12 12.44 -7.44 1.63
N TYR A 13 12.55 -7.38 2.95
CA TYR A 13 12.40 -8.52 3.84
C TYR A 13 10.92 -8.77 4.10
N ALA A 14 10.43 -9.96 3.78
CA ALA A 14 9.04 -10.33 4.01
C ALA A 14 8.94 -11.63 4.81
N VAL A 15 8.11 -11.64 5.84
CA VAL A 15 7.72 -12.82 6.61
C VAL A 15 6.24 -13.06 6.39
N PHE A 16 5.88 -14.18 5.78
CA PHE A 16 4.51 -14.60 5.56
C PHE A 16 4.14 -15.76 6.49
N ILE A 17 3.06 -15.58 7.25
CA ILE A 17 2.52 -16.57 8.18
C ILE A 17 1.10 -16.92 7.75
N GLY A 18 0.86 -18.20 7.47
CA GLY A 18 -0.44 -18.70 7.01
C GLY A 18 -0.78 -20.03 7.68
N ILE A 19 -1.89 -20.08 8.42
CA ILE A 19 -2.23 -21.24 9.25
C ILE A 19 -3.65 -21.69 8.92
N ASN A 20 -3.78 -22.87 8.32
CA ASN A 20 -5.07 -23.51 8.06
C ASN A 20 -5.29 -24.72 8.98
N ASP A 21 -4.25 -25.53 9.21
CA ASP A 21 -4.30 -26.83 9.90
C ASP A 21 -4.38 -26.72 11.44
N TYR A 22 -5.24 -25.84 11.95
CA TYR A 22 -5.51 -25.78 13.39
C TYR A 22 -6.19 -27.08 13.85
N SER A 23 -5.71 -27.66 14.95
CA SER A 23 -6.31 -28.85 15.57
C SER A 23 -7.76 -28.66 16.00
N ARG A 24 -8.18 -27.40 16.20
CA ARG A 24 -9.57 -26.99 16.46
C ARG A 24 -9.94 -25.88 15.51
N ASN A 25 -11.10 -25.99 14.87
CA ASN A 25 -11.62 -25.04 13.88
C ASN A 25 -10.64 -24.76 12.72
N PRO A 26 -10.25 -25.78 11.93
CA PRO A 26 -9.36 -25.55 10.80
C PRO A 26 -9.93 -24.51 9.82
N LEU A 27 -9.05 -23.70 9.26
CA LEU A 27 -9.35 -22.71 8.22
C LEU A 27 -8.98 -23.26 6.85
N SER A 28 -9.39 -22.57 5.78
CA SER A 28 -9.00 -22.95 4.41
C SER A 28 -8.61 -21.78 3.51
N GLY A 29 -8.67 -20.54 4.01
CA GLY A 29 -8.31 -19.35 3.25
C GLY A 29 -6.89 -18.82 3.49
N CYS A 30 -6.25 -19.14 4.61
CA CYS A 30 -5.03 -18.45 5.03
C CYS A 30 -3.81 -18.78 4.16
N ILE A 31 -3.69 -20.02 3.69
CA ILE A 31 -2.65 -20.38 2.72
C ILE A 31 -2.85 -19.66 1.39
N ASN A 32 -4.11 -19.53 0.93
CA ASN A 32 -4.39 -18.79 -0.31
C ASN A 32 -4.04 -17.31 -0.16
N ASP A 33 -4.38 -16.70 0.98
CA ASP A 33 -4.04 -15.31 1.28
C ASP A 33 -2.53 -15.05 1.22
N VAL A 34 -1.72 -15.93 1.82
CA VAL A 34 -0.25 -15.83 1.75
C VAL A 34 0.25 -15.92 0.31
N LEU A 35 -0.25 -16.88 -0.47
CA LEU A 35 0.18 -17.05 -1.86
C LEU A 35 -0.17 -15.82 -2.72
N GLU A 36 -1.38 -15.27 -2.57
CA GLU A 36 -1.77 -14.06 -3.31
C GLU A 36 -0.97 -12.83 -2.87
N ALA A 37 -0.77 -12.64 -1.57
CA ALA A 37 -0.02 -11.50 -1.04
C ALA A 37 1.45 -11.56 -1.45
N SER A 38 2.10 -12.72 -1.32
CA SER A 38 3.49 -12.91 -1.74
C SER A 38 3.67 -12.64 -3.24
N ALA A 39 2.82 -13.24 -4.09
CA ALA A 39 2.85 -13.01 -5.53
C ALA A 39 2.62 -11.53 -5.89
N TYR A 40 1.78 -10.81 -5.13
CA TYR A 40 1.61 -9.36 -5.28
C TYR A 40 2.90 -8.59 -4.98
N PHE A 41 3.51 -8.81 -3.81
CA PHE A 41 4.72 -8.06 -3.42
C PHE A 41 5.94 -8.40 -4.28
N GLU A 42 6.11 -9.65 -4.69
CA GLU A 42 7.18 -10.04 -5.63
C GLU A 42 7.01 -9.32 -6.97
N ARG A 43 5.79 -9.31 -7.53
CA ARG A 43 5.48 -8.57 -8.75
C ARG A 43 5.72 -7.07 -8.56
N LEU A 44 5.35 -6.51 -7.41
CA LEU A 44 5.57 -5.11 -7.11
C LEU A 44 7.06 -4.75 -7.13
N CYS A 45 7.92 -5.61 -6.57
CA CYS A 45 9.38 -5.44 -6.60
C CYS A 45 9.91 -5.39 -8.04
N ARG A 46 9.47 -6.32 -8.90
CA ARG A 46 9.84 -6.32 -10.32
C ARG A 46 9.40 -5.06 -11.05
N ILE A 47 8.18 -4.58 -10.78
CA ILE A 47 7.65 -3.35 -11.37
C ILE A 47 8.48 -2.13 -10.95
N GLN A 48 9.01 -2.09 -9.71
CA GLN A 48 9.89 -0.98 -9.30
C GLN A 48 11.14 -0.90 -10.16
N GLU A 49 11.74 -2.04 -10.45
CA GLU A 49 12.94 -2.10 -11.31
C GLU A 49 12.60 -1.69 -12.74
N GLU A 50 11.50 -2.23 -13.30
CA GLU A 50 11.05 -1.96 -14.68
C GLU A 50 10.66 -0.49 -14.90
N GLU A 51 9.94 0.14 -13.96
CA GLU A 51 9.37 1.49 -14.12
C GLU A 51 10.26 2.61 -13.58
N THR A 52 11.07 2.33 -12.55
CA THR A 52 11.86 3.37 -11.85
C THR A 52 13.36 3.13 -11.86
N GLY A 53 13.82 1.92 -12.24
CA GLY A 53 15.22 1.52 -12.13
C GLY A 53 15.69 1.25 -10.70
N LEU A 54 14.79 1.27 -9.70
CA LEU A 54 15.08 0.86 -8.33
C LEU A 54 15.12 -0.66 -8.26
N LYS A 55 16.30 -1.24 -8.09
CA LYS A 55 16.42 -2.68 -7.90
C LYS A 55 16.00 -3.03 -6.48
N VAL A 56 14.95 -3.84 -6.35
CA VAL A 56 14.43 -4.29 -5.06
C VAL A 56 14.74 -5.77 -4.87
N ASN A 57 15.62 -6.08 -3.92
CA ASN A 57 15.97 -7.45 -3.57
C ASN A 57 14.84 -8.06 -2.74
N TRP A 58 13.99 -8.89 -3.38
CA TRP A 58 12.89 -9.60 -2.73
C TRP A 58 13.41 -10.76 -1.87
N MET A 59 13.12 -10.73 -0.57
CA MET A 59 13.64 -11.69 0.41
C MET A 59 12.50 -12.26 1.28
N PRO A 60 11.69 -13.20 0.76
CA PRO A 60 10.59 -13.78 1.51
C PRO A 60 11.04 -14.95 2.41
N GLN A 61 10.34 -15.12 3.53
CA GLN A 61 10.31 -16.33 4.33
C GLN A 61 8.87 -16.75 4.61
N TYR A 62 8.62 -18.06 4.57
CA TYR A 62 7.27 -18.63 4.69
C TYR A 62 7.15 -19.51 5.93
N TYR A 63 6.10 -19.26 6.72
CA TYR A 63 5.75 -20.00 7.92
C TYR A 63 4.32 -20.52 7.78
N LEU A 64 4.18 -21.75 7.28
CA LEU A 64 2.91 -22.27 6.76
C LEU A 64 2.51 -23.58 7.44
N ALA A 65 1.23 -23.68 7.81
CA ALA A 65 0.58 -24.92 8.24
C ALA A 65 -0.60 -25.21 7.29
N PRO A 66 -0.34 -25.80 6.11
CA PRO A 66 -1.36 -26.16 5.14
C PRO A 66 -2.16 -27.37 5.59
N LEU A 67 -3.40 -27.50 5.10
CA LEU A 67 -4.08 -28.81 5.15
C LEU A 67 -3.35 -29.80 4.23
N VAL A 68 -3.50 -31.10 4.49
CA VAL A 68 -2.83 -32.18 3.73
C VAL A 68 -3.10 -32.07 2.23
N GLU A 69 -4.33 -31.74 1.84
CA GLU A 69 -4.71 -31.55 0.43
C GLU A 69 -4.07 -30.32 -0.24
N GLU A 70 -3.57 -29.37 0.54
CA GLU A 70 -2.97 -28.13 0.05
C GLU A 70 -1.45 -28.24 -0.19
N GLU A 71 -0.80 -29.34 0.23
CA GLU A 71 0.62 -29.56 -0.03
C GLU A 71 0.94 -29.53 -1.53
N LYS A 72 0.06 -30.10 -2.36
CA LYS A 72 0.20 -30.06 -3.83
C LYS A 72 0.10 -28.64 -4.38
N LYS A 73 -0.72 -27.79 -3.76
CA LYS A 73 -0.88 -26.38 -4.13
C LYS A 73 0.40 -25.60 -3.82
N LEU A 74 1.00 -25.84 -2.64
CA LEU A 74 2.28 -25.24 -2.28
C LEU A 74 3.40 -25.70 -3.22
N ALA A 75 3.47 -26.99 -3.54
CA ALA A 75 4.45 -27.51 -4.49
C ALA A 75 4.28 -26.87 -5.88
N ALA A 76 3.03 -26.68 -6.35
CA ALA A 76 2.75 -25.98 -7.60
C ALA A 76 3.13 -24.49 -7.56
N ALA A 77 3.13 -23.87 -6.38
CA ALA A 77 3.65 -22.52 -6.14
C ALA A 77 5.18 -22.50 -5.93
N GLY A 78 5.88 -23.62 -6.09
CA GLY A 78 7.33 -23.72 -5.94
C GLY A 78 7.81 -23.79 -4.48
N LEU A 79 6.90 -23.97 -3.52
CA LEU A 79 7.21 -24.06 -2.10
C LEU A 79 7.27 -25.51 -1.62
N ARG A 80 8.26 -25.82 -0.78
CA ARG A 80 8.44 -27.16 -0.18
C ARG A 80 8.77 -27.07 1.32
N PRO A 81 8.51 -28.12 2.11
CA PRO A 81 8.89 -28.14 3.52
C PRO A 81 10.39 -27.89 3.72
N GLY A 82 10.72 -26.99 4.65
CA GLY A 82 12.08 -26.70 5.10
C GLY A 82 12.57 -27.63 6.21
N ASP A 83 13.89 -27.70 6.38
CA ASP A 83 14.48 -28.37 7.54
C ASP A 83 14.41 -27.44 8.76
N GLU A 84 13.57 -27.78 9.75
CA GLU A 84 13.36 -27.03 10.99
C GLU A 84 14.64 -26.81 11.81
N LYS A 85 15.72 -27.57 11.54
CA LYS A 85 17.01 -27.40 12.21
C LYS A 85 17.85 -26.24 11.66
N LEU A 86 17.49 -25.72 10.48
CA LEU A 86 18.21 -24.60 9.87
C LEU A 86 17.98 -23.31 10.64
N LYS A 87 19.07 -22.53 10.80
CA LYS A 87 18.98 -21.19 11.38
C LYS A 87 18.18 -20.29 10.45
N VAL A 88 17.48 -19.29 11.01
CA VAL A 88 16.61 -18.38 10.25
C VAL A 88 17.30 -17.74 9.05
N LYS A 89 18.57 -17.34 9.20
CA LYS A 89 19.37 -16.71 8.12
C LYS A 89 19.76 -17.67 6.99
N GLU A 90 19.68 -18.98 7.23
CA GLU A 90 20.01 -20.04 6.24
C GLU A 90 18.76 -20.55 5.51
N ARG A 91 17.57 -20.10 5.92
CA ARG A 91 16.29 -20.49 5.33
C ARG A 91 16.17 -19.92 3.93
N LYS A 92 15.63 -20.72 3.01
CA LYS A 92 15.55 -20.39 1.58
C LYS A 92 14.16 -19.88 1.22
N ALA A 93 14.11 -18.99 0.22
CA ALA A 93 12.89 -18.39 -0.28
C ALA A 93 11.89 -19.37 -0.93
N ASP A 94 12.33 -20.58 -1.28
CA ASP A 94 11.49 -21.64 -1.86
C ASP A 94 11.05 -22.69 -0.80
N HIS A 95 11.30 -22.44 0.49
CA HIS A 95 10.91 -23.35 1.57
C HIS A 95 9.93 -22.69 2.55
N TYR A 96 9.08 -23.51 3.16
CA TYR A 96 8.22 -23.10 4.27
C TYR A 96 8.47 -23.93 5.53
N TYR A 97 8.27 -23.31 6.68
CA TYR A 97 8.51 -23.87 8.01
C TYR A 97 7.22 -23.83 8.83
N LEU A 98 7.10 -24.63 9.87
CA LEU A 98 5.90 -24.64 10.71
C LEU A 98 5.76 -23.32 11.48
N PRO A 99 4.57 -22.70 11.53
CA PRO A 99 4.31 -21.46 12.23
C PRO A 99 4.10 -21.71 13.73
N THR A 100 5.10 -22.33 14.37
CA THR A 100 5.15 -22.47 15.83
C THR A 100 5.44 -21.12 16.46
N ARG A 101 5.09 -20.94 17.74
CA ARG A 101 5.41 -19.73 18.48
C ARG A 101 6.90 -19.40 18.40
N ARG A 102 7.76 -20.41 18.57
CA ARG A 102 9.20 -20.19 18.49
C ARG A 102 9.66 -19.76 17.09
N ASN A 103 9.17 -20.44 16.04
CA ASN A 103 9.53 -20.11 14.67
C ASN A 103 9.08 -18.69 14.28
N ILE A 104 7.90 -18.25 14.71
CA ILE A 104 7.41 -16.89 14.42
C ILE A 104 8.24 -15.83 15.17
N ILE A 105 8.59 -16.08 16.44
CA ILE A 105 9.49 -15.18 17.19
C ILE A 105 10.86 -15.08 16.50
N ASP A 106 11.43 -16.23 16.13
CA ASP A 106 12.73 -16.30 15.46
C ASP A 106 12.69 -15.68 14.06
N ALA A 107 11.54 -15.64 13.38
CA ALA A 107 11.39 -14.99 12.08
C ALA A 107 11.79 -13.51 12.10
N PHE A 108 11.70 -12.82 13.25
CA PHE A 108 12.17 -11.42 13.38
C PHE A 108 13.67 -11.27 13.18
N LEU A 109 14.47 -12.34 13.35
CA LEU A 109 15.89 -12.36 12.98
C LEU A 109 16.08 -12.09 11.48
N HIS A 110 15.10 -12.41 10.64
CA HIS A 110 15.13 -12.09 9.20
C HIS A 110 15.23 -10.58 8.96
N PHE A 111 14.59 -9.76 9.80
CA PHE A 111 14.58 -8.30 9.67
C PHE A 111 15.82 -7.59 10.25
N GLU A 112 16.69 -8.30 10.98
CA GLU A 112 17.84 -7.69 11.66
C GLU A 112 18.85 -7.05 10.70
N ASP A 113 18.89 -7.46 9.44
CA ASP A 113 19.84 -6.93 8.45
C ASP A 113 19.27 -5.74 7.67
N ALA A 114 18.02 -5.35 7.93
CA ALA A 114 17.40 -4.20 7.28
C ALA A 114 18.20 -2.92 7.57
N ASN A 115 18.54 -2.18 6.52
CA ASN A 115 19.38 -1.01 6.55
C ASN A 115 18.56 0.28 6.44
N GLU A 116 18.65 1.13 7.47
CA GLU A 116 17.93 2.39 7.56
C GLU A 116 18.34 3.40 6.49
N LYS A 117 19.62 3.39 6.07
CA LYS A 117 20.16 4.29 5.04
C LYS A 117 19.79 3.86 3.62
N GLN A 118 19.35 2.62 3.43
CA GLN A 118 18.82 2.16 2.14
C GLN A 118 17.29 2.35 2.07
N GLY A 119 16.66 2.68 3.21
CA GLY A 119 15.21 2.71 3.35
C GLY A 119 14.58 1.33 3.19
N ASP A 120 15.27 0.28 3.66
CA ASP A 120 14.82 -1.11 3.54
C ASP A 120 13.41 -1.31 4.09
N ILE A 121 12.70 -2.30 3.54
CA ILE A 121 11.32 -2.61 3.89
C ILE A 121 11.28 -3.93 4.66
N CYS A 122 10.55 -3.91 5.77
CA CYS A 122 10.18 -5.11 6.53
C CYS A 122 8.66 -5.30 6.48
N LEU A 123 8.20 -6.40 5.90
CA LEU A 123 6.80 -6.81 5.88
C LEU A 123 6.60 -8.00 6.81
N LEU A 124 5.69 -7.85 7.77
CA LEU A 124 5.11 -8.96 8.51
C LEU A 124 3.67 -9.17 8.03
N TYR A 125 3.39 -10.32 7.46
CA TYR A 125 2.07 -10.70 6.99
C TYR A 125 1.57 -11.90 7.77
N TYR A 126 0.41 -11.77 8.41
CA TYR A 126 -0.23 -12.86 9.15
C TYR A 126 -1.66 -13.09 8.66
N SER A 127 -1.98 -14.35 8.39
CA SER A 127 -3.33 -14.82 8.11
C SER A 127 -3.60 -16.08 8.93
N GLY A 128 -4.57 -16.03 9.83
CA GLY A 128 -4.87 -17.11 10.76
C GLY A 128 -5.85 -16.69 11.84
N HIS A 129 -5.96 -17.49 12.89
CA HIS A 129 -6.80 -17.18 14.05
C HIS A 129 -6.19 -16.09 14.94
N GLY A 130 -6.99 -15.08 15.24
CA GLY A 130 -6.76 -14.22 16.40
C GLY A 130 -7.51 -14.73 17.63
N SER A 131 -7.08 -14.31 18.81
CA SER A 131 -7.70 -14.63 20.09
C SER A 131 -7.39 -13.53 21.12
N TYR A 132 -7.77 -13.75 22.36
CA TYR A 132 -7.40 -12.92 23.50
C TYR A 132 -7.01 -13.78 24.70
N VAL A 133 -6.28 -13.16 25.62
CA VAL A 133 -6.14 -13.61 27.01
C VAL A 133 -6.59 -12.50 27.94
N HIS A 134 -7.12 -12.86 29.09
CA HIS A 134 -7.42 -11.86 30.10
C HIS A 134 -6.14 -11.42 30.83
N THR A 135 -6.08 -10.16 31.23
CA THR A 135 -4.92 -9.59 31.92
C THR A 135 -4.62 -10.29 33.25
N PHE A 136 -5.64 -10.84 33.92
CA PHE A 136 -5.45 -11.62 35.14
C PHE A 136 -4.73 -12.95 34.92
N GLN A 137 -4.68 -13.44 33.68
CA GLN A 137 -3.96 -14.66 33.31
C GLN A 137 -2.47 -14.42 33.11
N VAL A 138 -2.05 -13.16 32.98
CA VAL A 138 -0.66 -12.79 32.72
C VAL A 138 -0.04 -12.25 34.00
N GLN A 139 0.76 -13.09 34.65
CA GLN A 139 1.16 -12.91 36.05
C GLN A 139 2.68 -12.91 36.24
N ASP A 140 3.14 -12.16 37.23
CA ASP A 140 4.49 -12.34 37.78
C ASP A 140 4.58 -13.64 38.63
N PRO A 141 5.78 -14.06 39.05
CA PRO A 141 5.93 -15.25 39.91
C PRO A 141 5.23 -15.17 41.28
N LYS A 142 4.75 -13.99 41.67
CA LYS A 142 4.01 -13.75 42.92
C LYS A 142 2.49 -13.70 42.69
N GLY A 143 2.02 -13.95 41.47
CA GLY A 143 0.60 -13.98 41.10
C GLY A 143 -0.01 -12.61 40.79
N ALA A 144 0.78 -11.54 40.66
CA ALA A 144 0.27 -10.22 40.33
C ALA A 144 -0.02 -10.10 38.83
N ALA A 145 -1.24 -9.68 38.47
CA ALA A 145 -1.65 -9.40 37.08
C ALA A 145 -0.94 -8.16 36.53
N VAL A 146 0.13 -8.35 35.76
CA VAL A 146 1.11 -7.29 35.45
C VAL A 146 0.62 -6.25 34.44
N PHE A 147 -0.36 -6.58 33.59
CA PHE A 147 -0.89 -5.65 32.57
C PHE A 147 -2.24 -5.03 32.93
N SER A 148 -2.78 -5.32 34.11
CA SER A 148 -4.13 -4.86 34.50
C SER A 148 -4.30 -3.34 34.55
N ASP A 149 -3.24 -2.58 34.81
CA ASP A 149 -3.29 -1.10 34.80
C ASP A 149 -3.05 -0.53 33.39
N TYR A 150 -2.45 -1.31 32.48
CA TYR A 150 -2.15 -0.89 31.10
C TYR A 150 -3.32 -1.17 30.15
N GLU A 151 -4.06 -2.26 30.38
CA GLU A 151 -5.19 -2.71 29.55
C GLU A 151 -6.52 -2.56 30.30
N PRO A 152 -7.21 -1.40 30.16
CA PRO A 152 -8.44 -1.12 30.89
C PRO A 152 -9.59 -2.08 30.55
N THR A 153 -9.56 -2.69 29.37
CA THR A 153 -10.55 -3.68 28.93
C THR A 153 -10.42 -5.01 29.68
N GLY A 154 -9.25 -5.26 30.29
CA GLY A 154 -8.93 -6.54 30.92
C GLY A 154 -8.60 -7.66 29.93
N GLU A 155 -8.46 -7.37 28.63
CA GLU A 155 -8.19 -8.32 27.56
C GLU A 155 -6.98 -7.87 26.72
N MET A 156 -6.06 -8.79 26.46
CA MET A 156 -4.94 -8.62 25.54
C MET A 156 -5.13 -9.46 24.30
N GLN A 157 -4.87 -8.86 23.14
CA GLN A 157 -5.01 -9.51 21.85
C GLN A 157 -3.85 -10.46 21.58
N THR A 158 -4.13 -11.56 20.89
CA THR A 158 -3.15 -12.60 20.62
C THR A 158 -3.22 -13.15 19.19
N LEU A 159 -2.07 -13.58 18.67
CA LEU A 159 -1.97 -14.37 17.44
C LEU A 159 -1.84 -15.84 17.79
N VAL A 160 -2.75 -16.66 17.27
CA VAL A 160 -2.76 -18.10 17.52
C VAL A 160 -1.80 -18.79 16.55
N THR A 161 -0.77 -19.42 17.11
CA THR A 161 0.22 -20.23 16.38
C THR A 161 -0.25 -21.67 16.27
N ILE A 162 0.40 -22.48 15.42
CA ILE A 162 0.00 -23.88 15.22
C ILE A 162 0.05 -24.71 16.52
N ASP A 163 0.92 -24.30 17.45
CA ASP A 163 1.20 -24.99 18.71
C ASP A 163 0.68 -24.25 19.96
N SER A 164 -0.06 -23.14 19.81
CA SER A 164 -0.54 -22.32 20.94
C SER A 164 -1.53 -23.00 21.90
N ARG A 165 -2.01 -24.20 21.55
CA ARG A 165 -2.98 -24.97 22.35
C ARG A 165 -2.39 -26.27 22.90
N GLU A 166 -1.08 -26.48 22.70
CA GLU A 166 -0.35 -27.56 23.35
C GLU A 166 -0.03 -27.19 24.80
N GLU A 167 0.19 -28.20 25.63
CA GLU A 167 0.53 -28.01 27.04
C GLU A 167 1.80 -27.17 27.21
N GLY A 168 1.75 -26.15 28.07
CA GLY A 168 2.87 -25.25 28.34
C GLY A 168 3.15 -24.21 27.25
N LYS A 169 2.36 -24.16 26.17
CA LYS A 169 2.46 -23.16 25.11
C LYS A 169 1.28 -22.19 25.15
N HIS A 170 1.50 -20.97 24.68
CA HIS A 170 0.50 -19.92 24.63
C HIS A 170 0.56 -19.18 23.28
N ASP A 171 -0.47 -18.39 23.00
CA ASP A 171 -0.51 -17.50 21.82
C ASP A 171 0.59 -16.44 21.88
N ILE A 172 0.98 -15.85 20.74
CA ILE A 172 1.85 -14.66 20.77
C ILE A 172 1.01 -13.47 21.23
N LEU A 173 1.40 -12.84 22.33
CA LEU A 173 0.72 -11.65 22.84
C LEU A 173 1.05 -10.43 21.99
N ASP A 174 0.11 -9.50 21.87
CA ASP A 174 0.35 -8.21 21.21
C ASP A 174 1.54 -7.42 21.80
N LYS A 175 1.83 -7.57 23.10
CA LYS A 175 2.99 -6.94 23.76
C LYS A 175 4.31 -7.60 23.39
N GLU A 176 4.30 -8.91 23.13
CA GLU A 176 5.47 -9.60 22.57
C GLU A 176 5.72 -9.15 21.14
N LEU A 177 4.65 -9.03 20.33
CA LEU A 177 4.75 -8.51 18.98
C LEU A 177 5.27 -7.06 18.96
N GLY A 178 4.75 -6.21 19.84
CA GLY A 178 5.22 -4.83 20.01
C GLY A 178 6.71 -4.77 20.40
N TYR A 179 7.14 -5.63 21.33
CA TYR A 179 8.55 -5.76 21.68
C TYR A 179 9.42 -6.19 20.49
N LEU A 180 9.01 -7.21 19.75
CA LEU A 180 9.79 -7.74 18.62
C LEU A 180 9.95 -6.68 17.52
N ILE A 181 8.88 -5.94 17.20
CA ILE A 181 8.94 -4.82 16.25
C ILE A 181 9.88 -3.72 16.77
N ALA A 182 9.77 -3.35 18.05
CA ALA A 182 10.63 -2.34 18.66
C ALA A 182 12.11 -2.74 18.68
N LYS A 183 12.40 -4.01 18.97
CA LYS A 183 13.75 -4.57 18.88
C LYS A 183 14.28 -4.50 17.46
N THR A 184 13.51 -4.93 16.46
CA THR A 184 13.88 -4.87 15.03
C THR A 184 14.18 -3.45 14.58
N LEU A 185 13.39 -2.46 15.02
CA LEU A 185 13.51 -1.06 14.60
C LEU A 185 14.44 -0.21 15.46
N SER A 186 15.01 -0.77 16.53
CA SER A 186 15.92 -0.05 17.42
C SER A 186 17.10 0.55 16.64
N GLY A 187 17.18 1.89 16.59
CA GLY A 187 18.22 2.62 15.86
C GLY A 187 17.99 2.72 14.34
N LYS A 188 16.88 2.21 13.81
CA LYS A 188 16.58 2.13 12.37
C LYS A 188 15.32 2.91 11.95
N MET A 189 14.64 3.53 12.91
CA MET A 189 13.39 4.23 12.67
C MET A 189 13.60 5.48 11.80
N PRO A 190 12.64 5.80 10.90
CA PRO A 190 12.68 7.06 10.18
C PRO A 190 12.60 8.24 11.16
N GLY A 191 13.55 9.18 11.03
CA GLY A 191 13.69 10.30 11.96
C GLY A 191 12.47 11.24 11.95
N SER A 192 12.17 11.83 13.10
CA SER A 192 11.01 12.71 13.31
C SER A 192 11.33 14.20 13.40
N GLU A 193 12.59 14.66 13.27
CA GLU A 193 12.94 16.07 13.49
C GLU A 193 13.87 16.71 12.42
N GLY A 194 13.43 17.87 11.91
CA GLY A 194 14.24 18.88 11.20
C GLY A 194 14.36 18.73 9.68
N ALA A 195 13.83 19.69 8.92
CA ALA A 195 14.09 19.97 7.49
C ALA A 195 14.45 18.74 6.60
N GLY A 196 13.57 17.75 6.55
CA GLY A 196 13.66 16.58 5.67
C GLY A 196 13.39 15.27 6.41
N GLU A 197 12.46 14.45 5.92
CA GLU A 197 12.32 13.06 6.39
C GLU A 197 13.64 12.33 6.13
N LYS A 198 14.35 11.93 7.19
CA LYS A 198 15.51 11.05 7.04
C LYS A 198 15.03 9.66 6.62
N GLU A 199 15.76 9.03 5.71
CA GLU A 199 15.56 7.62 5.34
C GLU A 199 15.65 6.74 6.60
N GLY A 200 14.76 5.74 6.68
CA GLY A 200 14.69 4.77 7.76
C GLY A 200 13.98 3.50 7.30
N VAL A 201 14.04 2.43 8.10
CA VAL A 201 13.38 1.17 7.76
C VAL A 201 11.86 1.37 7.79
N HIS A 202 11.19 1.01 6.70
CA HIS A 202 9.72 1.01 6.62
C HIS A 202 9.20 -0.35 7.07
N PHE A 203 8.56 -0.40 8.24
CA PHE A 203 7.93 -1.61 8.76
C PHE A 203 6.42 -1.59 8.53
N LEU A 204 5.92 -2.60 7.83
CA LEU A 204 4.50 -2.81 7.55
C LEU A 204 4.05 -4.15 8.14
N ALA A 205 3.08 -4.10 9.05
CA ALA A 205 2.35 -5.26 9.53
C ALA A 205 0.99 -5.35 8.81
N ILE A 206 0.63 -6.52 8.30
CA ILE A 206 -0.67 -6.82 7.70
C ILE A 206 -1.25 -8.04 8.42
N MET A 207 -2.40 -7.86 9.06
CA MET A 207 -2.99 -8.84 9.96
C MET A 207 -4.42 -9.17 9.50
N ASP A 208 -4.58 -10.32 8.86
CA ASP A 208 -5.88 -10.89 8.47
C ASP A 208 -6.37 -11.93 9.50
N CYS A 209 -6.76 -11.41 10.67
CA CYS A 209 -7.24 -12.17 11.82
C CYS A 209 -8.24 -11.35 12.64
N CYS A 210 -9.03 -12.02 13.49
CA CYS A 210 -9.94 -11.33 14.42
C CYS A 210 -9.17 -10.65 15.56
N HIS A 211 -9.69 -9.54 16.09
CA HIS A 211 -9.18 -8.83 17.26
C HIS A 211 -10.08 -9.03 18.51
N SER A 212 -10.72 -10.21 18.63
CA SER A 212 -11.52 -10.69 19.79
C SER A 212 -13.01 -10.31 19.87
N GLY A 213 -13.85 -10.96 19.06
CA GLY A 213 -15.32 -10.89 19.16
C GLY A 213 -15.99 -12.17 19.69
N SER A 214 -16.90 -12.05 20.67
CA SER A 214 -17.59 -13.16 21.35
C SER A 214 -18.04 -14.32 20.46
N ASN A 215 -17.77 -15.56 20.88
CA ASN A 215 -18.03 -16.82 20.16
C ASN A 215 -19.51 -17.25 20.14
N THR A 216 -20.33 -16.63 19.29
CA THR A 216 -21.68 -17.13 18.98
C THR A 216 -21.69 -17.83 17.62
N ARG A 217 -22.47 -18.93 17.57
CA ARG A 217 -22.51 -20.00 16.57
C ARG A 217 -22.70 -19.50 15.13
N ASP A 218 -21.87 -20.01 14.20
CA ASP A 218 -22.06 -19.85 12.75
C ASP A 218 -22.71 -21.10 12.13
N ASP A 219 -23.76 -20.88 11.34
CA ASP A 219 -24.37 -21.87 10.45
C ASP A 219 -23.46 -22.18 9.26
N LYS A 220 -23.56 -23.39 8.70
CA LYS A 220 -22.61 -23.93 7.71
C LYS A 220 -22.59 -23.23 6.32
N GLU A 221 -23.45 -22.24 6.09
CA GLU A 221 -23.45 -21.40 4.89
C GLU A 221 -23.03 -19.94 5.14
N ALA A 222 -22.64 -19.59 6.38
CA ALA A 222 -22.18 -18.27 6.78
C ALA A 222 -20.65 -18.09 6.58
N PRO A 223 -20.14 -16.85 6.43
CA PRO A 223 -18.71 -16.57 6.39
C PRO A 223 -18.00 -17.08 7.66
N THR A 224 -16.84 -17.72 7.51
CA THR A 224 -16.16 -18.39 8.64
C THR A 224 -15.27 -17.41 9.39
N ALA A 225 -15.51 -17.20 10.69
CA ALA A 225 -14.72 -16.30 11.52
C ALA A 225 -13.30 -16.81 11.78
N ARG A 226 -12.30 -15.94 11.64
CA ARG A 226 -10.88 -16.19 11.91
C ARG A 226 -10.53 -15.97 13.38
N MET A 227 -11.22 -16.70 14.26
CA MET A 227 -11.05 -16.59 15.71
C MET A 227 -10.97 -17.93 16.43
N ALA A 228 -10.09 -18.01 17.43
CA ALA A 228 -10.08 -19.08 18.42
C ALA A 228 -10.65 -18.60 19.77
N PRO A 229 -11.13 -19.52 20.63
CA PRO A 229 -11.47 -19.20 22.01
C PRO A 229 -10.25 -18.70 22.79
N SER A 230 -10.52 -17.92 23.85
CA SER A 230 -9.50 -17.41 24.77
C SER A 230 -8.56 -18.51 25.27
N GLY A 231 -7.28 -18.19 25.38
CA GLY A 231 -6.29 -19.07 25.99
C GLY A 231 -6.62 -19.29 27.47
N SER A 232 -6.67 -20.54 27.93
CA SER A 232 -7.14 -20.87 29.28
C SER A 232 -6.04 -20.98 30.35
N GLY A 233 -4.76 -20.87 29.97
CA GLY A 233 -3.61 -21.04 30.86
C GLY A 233 -3.16 -19.75 31.54
N ILE A 234 -2.48 -19.88 32.69
CA ILE A 234 -1.68 -18.78 33.26
C ILE A 234 -0.39 -18.65 32.45
N ILE A 235 -0.06 -17.42 32.06
CA ILE A 235 1.17 -17.06 31.38
C ILE A 235 2.04 -16.32 32.39
N LEU A 236 3.17 -16.92 32.75
CA LEU A 236 4.13 -16.26 33.62
C LEU A 236 4.94 -15.24 32.83
N THR A 237 5.32 -14.14 33.46
CA THR A 237 6.16 -13.09 32.84
C THR A 237 7.48 -13.61 32.29
N SER A 238 8.02 -14.71 32.83
CA SER A 238 9.21 -15.39 32.30
C SER A 238 9.02 -16.06 30.93
N GLN A 239 7.77 -16.27 30.51
CA GLN A 239 7.42 -16.85 29.22
C GLN A 239 7.19 -15.77 28.15
N ILE A 240 7.03 -14.52 28.56
CA ILE A 240 6.74 -13.37 27.69
C ILE A 240 8.04 -12.83 27.11
N GLU A 241 8.13 -12.87 25.78
CA GLU A 241 9.30 -12.38 25.05
C GLU A 241 9.53 -10.88 25.33
N GLY A 242 10.75 -10.56 25.77
CA GLY A 242 11.19 -9.19 26.05
C GLY A 242 10.60 -8.54 27.30
N TYR A 243 9.81 -9.23 28.13
CA TYR A 243 9.30 -8.65 29.37
C TYR A 243 10.44 -8.27 30.32
N ASN A 244 10.48 -7.00 30.74
CA ASN A 244 11.55 -6.47 31.57
C ASN A 244 10.99 -5.49 32.63
N THR A 245 11.33 -5.74 33.90
CA THR A 245 11.00 -4.88 35.06
C THR A 245 12.25 -4.29 35.72
N GLY A 246 13.42 -4.45 35.09
CA GLY A 246 14.75 -4.19 35.65
C GLY A 246 15.15 -2.72 35.71
N GLU A 247 16.40 -2.49 36.10
CA GLU A 247 16.93 -1.17 36.48
C GLU A 247 17.34 -0.26 35.32
N GLU A 248 17.31 -0.76 34.08
CA GLU A 248 17.70 -0.02 32.88
C GLU A 248 16.53 0.14 31.90
N ASP A 249 16.61 1.19 31.10
CA ASP A 249 15.60 1.52 30.10
C ASP A 249 15.67 0.55 28.92
N HIS A 250 14.60 -0.22 28.71
CA HIS A 250 14.50 -1.20 27.63
C HIS A 250 13.92 -0.55 26.36
N VAL A 251 14.09 -1.22 25.21
CA VAL A 251 13.62 -0.73 23.90
C VAL A 251 12.09 -0.59 23.84
N PHE A 252 11.37 -1.44 24.58
CA PHE A 252 9.91 -1.49 24.58
C PHE A 252 9.26 -1.23 25.95
N TYR A 253 9.91 -1.64 27.05
CA TYR A 253 9.39 -1.43 28.41
C TYR A 253 10.13 -0.27 29.06
N LYS A 254 9.40 0.67 29.66
CA LYS A 254 10.01 1.69 30.52
C LYS A 254 10.40 1.05 31.85
N LYS A 255 11.48 1.56 32.45
CA LYS A 255 11.89 1.19 33.80
C LYS A 255 10.72 1.34 34.79
N PHE A 256 10.53 0.35 35.65
CA PHE A 256 9.55 0.40 36.73
C PHE A 256 10.01 1.39 37.81
N LYS A 257 9.08 2.21 38.30
CA LYS A 257 9.32 3.07 39.47
C LYS A 257 9.46 2.20 40.73
N GLU A 258 10.12 2.73 41.75
CA GLU A 258 10.24 2.03 43.03
C GLU A 258 8.85 1.66 43.58
N GLY A 259 8.67 0.38 43.94
CA GLY A 259 7.40 -0.15 44.43
C GLY A 259 6.32 -0.42 43.35
N GLN A 260 6.58 -0.11 42.08
CA GLN A 260 5.68 -0.42 40.97
C GLN A 260 5.62 -1.94 40.76
N LYS A 261 4.40 -2.49 40.68
CA LYS A 261 4.16 -3.93 40.52
C LYS A 261 3.57 -4.31 39.16
N ARG A 262 3.10 -3.32 38.40
CA ARG A 262 2.35 -3.49 37.15
C ARG A 262 2.88 -2.52 36.10
N VAL A 263 2.70 -2.84 34.84
CA VAL A 263 3.00 -1.94 33.74
C VAL A 263 2.04 -0.75 33.83
N ALA A 264 2.59 0.45 34.00
CA ALA A 264 1.81 1.69 34.02
C ALA A 264 1.23 1.99 32.63
N GLN A 265 0.18 2.81 32.55
CA GLN A 265 -0.49 3.17 31.29
C GLN A 265 0.46 3.77 30.23
N GLU A 266 1.48 4.50 30.68
CA GLU A 266 2.55 5.08 29.86
C GLU A 266 3.82 4.21 29.81
N GLY A 267 3.77 2.99 30.34
CA GLY A 267 4.91 2.11 30.61
C GLY A 267 5.54 1.43 29.40
N LEU A 268 4.97 1.59 28.20
CA LEU A 268 5.50 1.03 26.96
C LEU A 268 6.06 2.12 26.03
N LYS A 269 7.10 1.78 25.27
CA LYS A 269 7.69 2.57 24.19
C LYS A 269 7.34 1.89 22.87
N HIS A 270 6.55 2.56 22.03
CA HIS A 270 6.13 2.00 20.75
C HIS A 270 7.08 2.42 19.62
N ALA A 271 7.47 1.47 18.78
CA ALA A 271 8.19 1.77 17.55
C ALA A 271 7.27 2.50 16.55
N ARG A 272 7.84 3.22 15.60
CA ARG A 272 7.08 3.84 14.49
C ARG A 272 6.95 2.83 13.36
N TYR A 273 5.76 2.28 13.18
CA TYR A 273 5.43 1.34 12.11
C TYR A 273 3.98 1.51 11.64
N ILE A 274 3.65 0.93 10.49
CA ILE A 274 2.29 0.88 9.95
C ILE A 274 1.70 -0.50 10.20
N ASN A 275 0.45 -0.56 10.65
CA ASN A 275 -0.33 -1.78 10.78
C ASN A 275 -1.63 -1.67 9.96
N LEU A 276 -1.92 -2.67 9.14
CA LEU A 276 -3.22 -2.84 8.49
C LEU A 276 -3.90 -4.08 9.07
N SER A 277 -5.03 -3.89 9.74
CA SER A 277 -5.76 -4.94 10.44
C SER A 277 -7.12 -5.18 9.80
N ALA A 278 -7.55 -6.45 9.75
CA ALA A 278 -8.77 -6.86 9.06
C ALA A 278 -10.09 -6.43 9.70
N SER A 279 -10.12 -6.20 11.02
CA SER A 279 -11.32 -5.83 11.76
C SER A 279 -11.02 -4.94 12.97
N ARG A 280 -12.05 -4.34 13.55
CA ARG A 280 -12.01 -3.76 14.90
C ARG A 280 -11.89 -4.83 15.98
N ASN A 281 -11.48 -4.42 17.17
CA ASN A 281 -11.42 -5.28 18.36
C ASN A 281 -12.80 -5.78 18.81
N THR A 282 -13.88 -5.11 18.42
CA THR A 282 -15.26 -5.55 18.67
C THR A 282 -15.84 -6.42 17.56
N GLU A 283 -15.07 -6.69 16.51
CA GLU A 283 -15.53 -7.28 15.26
C GLU A 283 -14.69 -8.50 14.85
N ARG A 284 -15.21 -9.26 13.89
CA ARG A 284 -14.57 -10.48 13.39
C ARG A 284 -14.07 -10.29 11.97
N ALA A 285 -12.88 -10.82 11.69
CA ALA A 285 -12.40 -11.06 10.35
C ALA A 285 -12.93 -12.41 9.86
N HIS A 286 -13.43 -12.48 8.62
CA HIS A 286 -13.99 -13.71 8.07
C HIS A 286 -13.31 -14.13 6.76
N GLU A 287 -13.42 -15.43 6.46
CA GLU A 287 -13.08 -16.00 5.16
C GLU A 287 -14.27 -16.59 4.42
N ASN A 288 -14.27 -16.41 3.10
CA ASN A 288 -15.30 -16.93 2.21
C ASN A 288 -14.74 -17.26 0.81
N LEU A 289 -15.54 -17.94 -0.01
CA LEU A 289 -15.21 -18.22 -1.40
C LEU A 289 -15.22 -16.92 -2.21
N MET A 290 -14.04 -16.58 -2.74
CA MET A 290 -13.83 -15.38 -3.54
C MET A 290 -13.49 -15.77 -4.98
N VAL A 291 -14.01 -15.01 -5.93
CA VAL A 291 -13.69 -15.16 -7.35
C VAL A 291 -12.51 -14.26 -7.68
N TRP A 292 -11.36 -14.87 -7.94
CA TRP A 292 -10.17 -14.21 -8.44
C TRP A 292 -10.13 -14.29 -9.95
N GLN A 293 -9.75 -13.18 -10.58
CA GLN A 293 -9.33 -13.20 -11.97
C GLN A 293 -7.82 -13.41 -12.00
N LYS A 294 -7.38 -14.66 -12.01
CA LYS A 294 -5.96 -14.99 -12.08
C LYS A 294 -5.50 -14.96 -13.53
N LYS A 295 -4.38 -14.30 -13.78
CA LYS A 295 -3.73 -14.25 -15.09
C LYS A 295 -2.79 -15.45 -15.19
N ALA A 296 -3.00 -16.35 -16.15
CA ALA A 296 -2.00 -17.34 -16.48
C ALA A 296 -0.77 -16.65 -17.11
N GLU A 297 0.42 -17.26 -17.03
CA GLU A 297 1.62 -16.78 -17.74
C GLU A 297 1.42 -16.72 -19.27
N THR A 298 0.48 -17.52 -19.79
CA THR A 298 0.01 -17.53 -21.18
C THR A 298 -1.07 -16.47 -21.47
N GLY A 299 -1.34 -15.61 -20.48
CA GLY A 299 -2.22 -14.45 -20.52
C GLY A 299 -3.73 -14.75 -20.49
N SER A 300 -4.16 -16.01 -20.53
CA SER A 300 -5.60 -16.33 -20.37
C SER A 300 -6.01 -16.01 -18.93
N SER A 301 -7.00 -15.12 -18.76
CA SER A 301 -7.60 -14.88 -17.44
C SER A 301 -8.49 -16.06 -17.06
N ALA A 302 -8.03 -16.86 -16.10
CA ALA A 302 -8.84 -17.90 -15.50
C ALA A 302 -9.57 -17.33 -14.28
N LYS A 303 -10.89 -17.53 -14.22
CA LYS A 303 -11.62 -17.32 -12.97
C LYS A 303 -11.30 -18.48 -12.04
N VAL A 304 -10.61 -18.19 -10.95
CA VAL A 304 -10.34 -19.16 -9.89
C VAL A 304 -11.21 -18.80 -8.70
N THR A 305 -12.03 -19.74 -8.27
CA THR A 305 -12.79 -19.59 -7.02
C THR A 305 -12.02 -20.33 -5.94
N GLN A 306 -11.64 -19.62 -4.89
CA GLN A 306 -10.89 -20.17 -3.76
C GLN A 306 -11.29 -19.41 -2.49
N ARG A 307 -11.09 -20.02 -1.32
CA ARG A 307 -11.40 -19.34 -0.05
C ARG A 307 -10.28 -18.36 0.29
N ASN A 308 -10.63 -17.15 0.75
CA ASN A 308 -9.71 -16.12 1.19
C ASN A 308 -10.32 -15.31 2.33
N GLY A 309 -9.48 -14.58 3.07
CA GLY A 309 -9.94 -13.53 3.97
C GLY A 309 -10.52 -12.36 3.18
N TYR A 310 -11.65 -11.81 3.61
CA TYR A 310 -12.26 -10.65 2.95
C TYR A 310 -11.29 -9.47 2.89
N PHE A 311 -10.55 -9.25 3.98
CA PHE A 311 -9.61 -8.14 4.08
C PHE A 311 -8.47 -8.28 3.08
N THR A 312 -7.79 -9.43 3.04
CA THR A 312 -6.73 -9.70 2.05
C THR A 312 -7.23 -9.54 0.62
N TYR A 313 -8.39 -10.12 0.30
CA TYR A 313 -8.99 -9.99 -1.02
C TYR A 313 -9.21 -8.53 -1.42
N CYS A 314 -9.82 -7.73 -0.54
CA CYS A 314 -10.06 -6.31 -0.79
C CYS A 314 -8.78 -5.51 -0.88
N LEU A 315 -7.83 -5.75 0.02
CA LEU A 315 -6.54 -5.07 0.07
C LEU A 315 -5.79 -5.23 -1.25
N LEU A 316 -5.65 -6.46 -1.74
CA LEU A 316 -4.95 -6.74 -2.98
C LEU A 316 -5.68 -6.16 -4.19
N ASN A 317 -7.01 -6.23 -4.24
CA ASN A 317 -7.79 -5.61 -5.31
C ASN A 317 -7.71 -4.07 -5.30
N ALA A 318 -7.75 -3.43 -4.13
CA ALA A 318 -7.61 -1.99 -4.00
C ALA A 318 -6.22 -1.52 -4.44
N LEU A 319 -5.19 -2.28 -4.10
CA LEU A 319 -3.81 -2.04 -4.54
C LEU A 319 -3.65 -2.20 -6.07
N GLU A 320 -4.22 -3.25 -6.67
CA GLU A 320 -4.22 -3.46 -8.13
C GLU A 320 -4.97 -2.36 -8.89
N ARG A 321 -6.07 -1.85 -8.32
CA ARG A 321 -6.89 -0.79 -8.92
C ARG A 321 -6.36 0.61 -8.68
N ALA A 322 -5.40 0.79 -7.77
CA ALA A 322 -4.90 2.11 -7.40
C ALA A 322 -4.33 2.88 -8.61
N GLY A 323 -3.68 2.18 -9.55
CA GLY A 323 -3.18 2.70 -10.83
C GLY A 323 -2.04 3.74 -10.74
N ALA A 324 -1.94 4.46 -9.63
CA ALA A 324 -0.89 5.42 -9.27
C ALA A 324 -0.57 5.29 -7.75
N LYS A 325 0.44 6.03 -7.26
CA LYS A 325 0.82 6.02 -5.84
C LYS A 325 -0.39 6.32 -4.93
N ILE A 326 -0.71 5.38 -4.05
CA ILE A 326 -1.77 5.49 -3.04
C ILE A 326 -1.16 5.65 -1.65
N ASN A 327 -1.72 6.51 -0.81
CA ASN A 327 -1.31 6.62 0.60
C ASN A 327 -2.14 5.69 1.49
N TYR A 328 -1.65 5.41 2.70
CA TYR A 328 -2.31 4.47 3.61
C TYR A 328 -3.74 4.91 3.99
N ARG A 329 -3.99 6.22 4.14
CA ARG A 329 -5.32 6.77 4.42
C ARG A 329 -6.32 6.43 3.31
N GLU A 330 -5.94 6.66 2.06
CA GLU A 330 -6.80 6.38 0.91
C GLU A 330 -6.95 4.88 0.68
N LEU A 331 -5.86 4.11 0.84
CA LEU A 331 -5.87 2.66 0.71
C LEU A 331 -6.87 2.04 1.69
N ILE A 332 -6.76 2.34 2.99
CA ILE A 332 -7.62 1.70 3.99
C ILE A 332 -9.09 2.08 3.80
N ARG A 333 -9.39 3.30 3.33
CA ARG A 333 -10.78 3.72 3.03
C ARG A 333 -11.38 2.90 1.89
N ARG A 334 -10.62 2.65 0.81
CA ARG A 334 -11.09 1.80 -0.29
C ARG A 334 -11.32 0.38 0.17
N VAL A 335 -10.37 -0.17 0.94
CA VAL A 335 -10.47 -1.51 1.49
C VAL A 335 -11.68 -1.63 2.42
N GLU A 336 -11.94 -0.64 3.26
CA GLU A 336 -13.11 -0.60 4.13
C GLU A 336 -14.42 -0.59 3.32
N MET A 337 -14.51 0.24 2.27
CA MET A 337 -15.69 0.28 1.40
C MET A 337 -15.92 -1.07 0.70
N ASP A 338 -14.85 -1.69 0.19
CA ASP A 338 -14.93 -3.00 -0.48
C ASP A 338 -15.34 -4.11 0.51
N VAL A 339 -14.75 -4.14 1.71
CA VAL A 339 -15.09 -5.16 2.73
C VAL A 339 -16.55 -5.02 3.17
N ARG A 340 -17.00 -3.79 3.48
CA ARG A 340 -18.38 -3.53 3.90
C ARG A 340 -19.41 -3.86 2.82
N SER A 341 -19.02 -3.86 1.55
CA SER A 341 -19.90 -4.29 0.46
C SER A 341 -20.12 -5.80 0.40
N MET A 342 -19.29 -6.58 1.10
CA MET A 342 -19.29 -8.04 1.03
C MET A 342 -19.63 -8.73 2.35
N VAL A 343 -19.37 -8.08 3.48
CA VAL A 343 -19.66 -8.63 4.81
C VAL A 343 -20.01 -7.50 5.78
N ASP A 344 -21.07 -7.71 6.56
CA ASP A 344 -21.47 -6.80 7.62
C ASP A 344 -20.52 -6.93 8.83
N ASN A 345 -20.32 -5.84 9.57
CA ASN A 345 -19.57 -5.83 10.84
C ASN A 345 -18.11 -6.32 10.74
N GLN A 346 -17.43 -6.00 9.64
CA GLN A 346 -15.97 -6.11 9.53
C GLN A 346 -15.40 -4.80 8.96
N VAL A 347 -14.73 -4.03 9.81
CA VAL A 347 -14.13 -2.74 9.47
C VAL A 347 -12.61 -2.81 9.59
N PRO A 348 -11.89 -2.83 8.45
CA PRO A 348 -10.44 -2.74 8.42
C PRO A 348 -9.91 -1.47 9.11
N ILE A 349 -8.76 -1.57 9.78
CA ILE A 349 -8.14 -0.46 10.52
C ILE A 349 -6.70 -0.22 10.05
N LEU A 350 -6.35 1.07 9.95
CA LEU A 350 -4.97 1.55 9.85
C LEU A 350 -4.44 1.95 11.24
N GLY A 351 -3.60 1.10 11.82
CA GLY A 351 -2.78 1.39 12.99
C GLY A 351 -1.49 2.12 12.60
N LYS A 352 -1.11 3.09 13.43
CA LYS A 352 0.05 3.97 13.21
C LYS A 352 0.48 4.61 14.53
N THR A 353 1.77 4.81 14.71
CA THR A 353 2.33 5.45 15.91
C THR A 353 2.31 6.98 15.79
N GLU A 354 2.61 7.51 14.61
CA GLU A 354 2.53 8.96 14.34
C GLU A 354 1.30 9.26 13.47
N LEU A 355 0.51 10.27 13.85
CA LEU A 355 -0.75 10.60 13.14
C LEU A 355 -0.54 10.96 11.67
N LYS A 356 0.57 11.65 11.35
CA LYS A 356 0.90 12.05 9.98
C LYS A 356 1.19 10.87 9.05
N ASP A 357 1.48 9.69 9.59
CA ASP A 357 1.93 8.54 8.82
C ASP A 357 0.82 7.93 7.96
N ASP A 358 -0.44 8.32 8.17
CA ASP A 358 -1.53 7.95 7.26
C ASP A 358 -1.40 8.59 5.87
N ASN A 359 -0.62 9.67 5.72
CA ASN A 359 -0.32 10.32 4.44
C ASN A 359 0.89 9.73 3.73
N LEU A 360 1.63 8.81 4.38
CA LEU A 360 2.73 8.11 3.72
C LEU A 360 2.17 7.31 2.55
N TYR A 361 2.86 7.38 1.41
CA TYR A 361 2.57 6.49 0.30
C TYR A 361 2.84 5.03 0.72
N PHE A 362 2.05 4.11 0.18
CA PHE A 362 2.21 2.68 0.41
C PHE A 362 3.63 2.25 0.08
N LEU A 363 4.34 1.66 1.06
CA LEU A 363 5.77 1.32 1.01
C LEU A 363 6.74 2.49 0.74
N GLY A 364 6.30 3.72 1.02
CA GLY A 364 7.13 4.92 0.93
C GLY A 364 7.05 5.65 -0.42
N ASN A 365 7.65 6.83 -0.46
CA ASN A 365 7.54 7.77 -1.60
C ASN A 365 8.16 7.26 -2.89
N GLU A 366 8.98 6.21 -2.86
CA GLU A 366 9.71 5.71 -4.03
C GLU A 366 9.00 4.57 -4.75
N PHE A 367 8.10 3.87 -4.05
CA PHE A 367 7.33 2.78 -4.62
C PHE A 367 6.21 3.34 -5.51
N VAL A 368 6.17 2.89 -6.77
CA VAL A 368 5.05 3.11 -7.69
C VAL A 368 4.10 1.93 -7.64
N SER A 369 2.79 2.18 -7.57
CA SER A 369 1.79 1.13 -7.69
C SER A 369 1.85 0.46 -9.06
N PRO A 370 1.49 -0.83 -9.18
CA PRO A 370 1.41 -1.49 -10.47
C PRO A 370 0.53 -0.67 -11.43
N PRO A 371 1.02 -0.34 -12.64
CA PRO A 371 0.19 0.36 -13.60
C PRO A 371 -1.00 -0.50 -13.99
N HIS A 372 -2.17 0.11 -14.11
CA HIS A 372 -3.36 -0.61 -14.57
C HIS A 372 -3.09 -1.19 -15.97
N ARG A 373 -3.37 -2.49 -16.13
CA ARG A 373 -3.17 -3.22 -17.39
C ARG A 373 -4.51 -3.48 -18.05
N TYR A 374 -4.63 -3.02 -19.29
CA TYR A 374 -5.77 -3.26 -20.16
C TYR A 374 -5.51 -4.50 -21.03
N ASN A 375 -6.52 -5.34 -21.23
CA ASN A 375 -6.47 -6.46 -22.16
C ASN A 375 -6.56 -5.96 -23.60
N VAL A 376 -5.61 -6.38 -24.43
CA VAL A 376 -5.59 -6.09 -25.86
C VAL A 376 -6.23 -7.27 -26.60
N ARG A 377 -7.28 -7.00 -27.37
CA ARG A 377 -8.05 -8.02 -28.11
C ARG A 377 -8.28 -7.62 -29.56
N TYR A 378 -8.37 -8.61 -30.44
CA TYR A 378 -8.83 -8.41 -31.81
C TYR A 378 -10.32 -8.73 -31.92
N ASP A 379 -11.08 -7.88 -32.61
CA ASP A 379 -12.47 -8.13 -32.98
C ASP A 379 -12.53 -8.56 -34.45
N ASP A 380 -12.80 -9.84 -34.70
CA ASP A 380 -12.84 -10.39 -36.07
C ASP A 380 -13.95 -9.79 -36.93
N LYS A 381 -15.08 -9.37 -36.33
CA LYS A 381 -16.20 -8.80 -37.08
C LYS A 381 -15.87 -7.39 -37.55
N LYS A 382 -15.26 -6.58 -36.69
CA LYS A 382 -14.87 -5.20 -37.00
C LYS A 382 -13.49 -5.11 -37.66
N ARG A 383 -12.72 -6.20 -37.61
CA ARG A 383 -11.33 -6.31 -38.10
C ARG A 383 -10.38 -5.32 -37.42
N GLU A 384 -10.58 -5.07 -36.13
CA GLU A 384 -9.91 -4.01 -35.37
C GLU A 384 -9.35 -4.53 -34.04
N TRP A 385 -8.33 -3.83 -33.53
CA TRP A 385 -7.74 -4.08 -32.22
C TRP A 385 -8.28 -3.13 -31.17
N TYR A 386 -8.51 -3.65 -29.98
CA TYR A 386 -9.14 -2.95 -28.86
C TYR A 386 -8.36 -3.14 -27.57
N ILE A 387 -8.45 -2.14 -26.69
CA ILE A 387 -8.25 -2.32 -25.26
C ILE A 387 -9.58 -2.21 -24.51
N ASP A 388 -9.73 -2.97 -23.43
CA ASP A 388 -10.88 -2.89 -22.49
C ASP A 388 -10.78 -1.70 -21.51
N GLY A 389 -10.32 -0.56 -22.02
CA GLY A 389 -10.30 0.71 -21.31
C GLY A 389 -10.88 1.82 -22.17
N GLY A 390 -11.72 2.67 -21.60
CA GLY A 390 -12.34 3.81 -22.28
C GLY A 390 -12.32 5.09 -21.43
N LYS A 391 -13.20 6.04 -21.74
CA LYS A 391 -13.36 7.30 -21.00
C LYS A 391 -13.66 7.07 -19.52
N VAL A 392 -14.42 6.02 -19.17
CA VAL A 392 -14.70 5.69 -17.76
C VAL A 392 -13.44 5.31 -16.99
N ASN A 393 -12.41 4.82 -17.69
CA ASN A 393 -11.09 4.50 -17.13
C ASN A 393 -10.14 5.71 -17.19
N GLY A 394 -10.65 6.90 -17.52
CA GLY A 394 -9.88 8.13 -17.61
C GLY A 394 -9.02 8.26 -18.87
N LEU A 395 -9.29 7.46 -19.92
CA LEU A 395 -8.61 7.61 -21.20
C LEU A 395 -9.18 8.80 -21.97
N PHE A 396 -8.29 9.54 -22.64
CA PHE A 396 -8.66 10.66 -23.50
C PHE A 396 -8.16 10.44 -24.93
N PRO A 397 -8.92 10.90 -25.94
CA PRO A 397 -8.44 10.90 -27.31
C PRO A 397 -7.22 11.83 -27.45
N SER A 398 -6.29 11.44 -28.31
CA SER A 398 -5.10 12.21 -28.71
C SER A 398 -5.48 13.63 -29.16
N PRO A 399 -5.07 14.71 -28.45
CA PRO A 399 -5.31 16.08 -28.90
C PRO A 399 -4.27 16.50 -29.94
N GLY A 400 -4.69 16.68 -31.19
CA GLY A 400 -3.85 17.20 -32.26
C GLY A 400 -2.63 16.30 -32.55
N ALA A 401 -1.42 16.84 -32.41
CA ALA A 401 -0.17 16.12 -32.69
C ALA A 401 0.30 15.20 -31.53
N ALA A 402 -0.24 15.38 -30.33
CA ALA A 402 0.14 14.58 -29.18
C ALA A 402 -0.74 13.32 -29.11
N LYS A 403 -0.13 12.17 -28.85
CA LYS A 403 -0.78 10.86 -29.01
C LYS A 403 -0.93 10.13 -27.70
N THR A 404 -2.14 9.64 -27.40
CA THR A 404 -2.36 8.64 -26.37
C THR A 404 -1.75 7.34 -26.86
N THR A 405 -0.72 6.84 -26.19
CA THR A 405 -0.04 5.60 -26.55
C THR A 405 -0.09 4.59 -25.41
N ILE A 406 -0.18 3.33 -25.79
CA ILE A 406 -0.06 2.19 -24.90
C ILE A 406 1.26 1.48 -25.16
N ARG A 407 1.75 0.75 -24.17
CA ARG A 407 2.89 -0.15 -24.28
C ARG A 407 2.45 -1.57 -23.95
N LEU A 408 2.80 -2.54 -24.81
CA LEU A 408 2.54 -3.95 -24.54
C LEU A 408 3.39 -4.44 -23.36
N ALA A 409 2.73 -5.15 -22.45
CA ALA A 409 3.31 -5.74 -21.25
C ALA A 409 3.78 -7.19 -21.48
N ASP A 410 4.38 -7.46 -22.65
CA ASP A 410 4.86 -8.77 -23.11
C ASP A 410 6.40 -8.84 -23.22
N GLY A 411 7.10 -7.84 -22.66
CA GLY A 411 8.56 -7.70 -22.76
C GLY A 411 9.07 -7.17 -24.11
N SER A 412 8.20 -7.01 -25.12
CA SER A 412 8.60 -6.52 -26.44
C SER A 412 8.78 -5.00 -26.50
N ASN A 413 8.29 -4.27 -25.47
CA ASN A 413 8.24 -2.82 -25.43
C ASN A 413 7.57 -2.17 -26.66
N ARG A 414 6.72 -2.91 -27.38
CA ARG A 414 5.96 -2.40 -28.52
C ARG A 414 4.97 -1.35 -28.05
N GLU A 415 5.02 -0.16 -28.65
CA GLU A 415 4.11 0.95 -28.35
C GLU A 415 3.12 1.16 -29.49
N ILE A 416 1.85 1.34 -29.14
CA ILE A 416 0.74 1.44 -30.09
C ILE A 416 -0.09 2.66 -29.74
N GLU A 417 -0.50 3.41 -30.75
CA GLU A 417 -1.37 4.58 -30.56
C GLU A 417 -2.82 4.15 -30.34
N VAL A 418 -3.51 4.87 -29.47
CA VAL A 418 -4.97 4.77 -29.31
C VAL A 418 -5.61 5.69 -30.35
N ARG A 419 -6.28 5.09 -31.33
CA ARG A 419 -6.93 5.79 -32.45
C ARG A 419 -8.24 6.46 -32.03
N GLU A 420 -9.00 5.79 -31.16
CA GLU A 420 -10.33 6.22 -30.74
C GLU A 420 -10.59 5.77 -29.31
N VAL A 421 -11.16 6.64 -28.47
CA VAL A 421 -11.54 6.32 -27.09
C VAL A 421 -13.07 6.35 -26.96
N LYS A 422 -13.67 5.20 -26.70
CA LYS A 422 -15.12 5.04 -26.43
C LYS A 422 -15.36 5.02 -24.92
N GLU A 423 -16.60 4.82 -24.49
CA GLU A 423 -16.94 4.87 -23.06
C GLU A 423 -16.21 3.79 -22.25
N MET A 424 -16.30 2.51 -22.67
CA MET A 424 -15.75 1.36 -21.93
C MET A 424 -14.53 0.71 -22.61
N GLU A 425 -14.25 1.05 -23.87
CA GLU A 425 -13.18 0.43 -24.67
C GLU A 425 -12.53 1.47 -25.59
N SER A 426 -11.33 1.18 -26.09
CA SER A 426 -10.63 2.06 -27.03
C SER A 426 -10.04 1.26 -28.18
N VAL A 427 -10.03 1.86 -29.37
CA VAL A 427 -9.53 1.26 -30.60
C VAL A 427 -8.06 1.61 -30.78
N LEU A 428 -7.24 0.62 -31.12
CA LEU A 428 -5.82 0.78 -31.36
C LEU A 428 -5.53 1.05 -32.84
N ASP A 429 -4.61 1.97 -33.12
CA ASP A 429 -4.08 2.19 -34.47
C ASP A 429 -3.00 1.16 -34.78
N ASN A 430 -3.38 0.12 -35.50
CA ASN A 430 -2.46 -0.89 -36.01
C ASN A 430 -2.01 -0.64 -37.47
N SER A 431 -2.09 0.60 -37.99
CA SER A 431 -1.69 0.95 -39.36
C SER A 431 -0.22 0.62 -39.67
N ARG A 432 0.64 0.65 -38.65
CA ARG A 432 2.07 0.29 -38.74
C ARG A 432 2.35 -1.20 -38.53
N ALA A 433 1.33 -2.05 -38.48
CA ALA A 433 1.43 -3.51 -38.27
C ALA A 433 2.26 -3.91 -37.03
N ILE A 434 2.10 -3.16 -35.93
CA ILE A 434 2.81 -3.41 -34.66
C ILE A 434 2.27 -4.68 -33.99
N LEU A 435 0.95 -4.88 -34.05
CA LEU A 435 0.25 -6.11 -33.68
C LEU A 435 0.14 -7.03 -34.92
N LYS A 436 0.59 -8.27 -34.78
CA LYS A 436 0.69 -9.26 -35.87
C LYS A 436 -0.51 -10.21 -35.88
N GLU A 437 -0.69 -10.98 -36.95
CA GLU A 437 -1.76 -12.01 -37.02
C GLU A 437 -1.65 -13.07 -35.92
N GLU A 438 -0.43 -13.48 -35.57
CA GLU A 438 -0.17 -14.40 -34.46
C GLU A 438 -0.63 -13.84 -33.11
N ASP A 439 -0.67 -12.51 -32.95
CA ASP A 439 -1.08 -11.88 -31.71
C ASP A 439 -2.58 -12.03 -31.46
N LYS A 440 -3.40 -12.28 -32.49
CA LYS A 440 -4.86 -12.40 -32.36
C LYS A 440 -5.30 -13.53 -31.43
N ARG A 441 -4.44 -14.54 -31.30
CA ARG A 441 -4.65 -15.71 -30.43
C ARG A 441 -3.89 -15.62 -29.11
N LYS A 442 -3.12 -14.54 -28.91
CA LYS A 442 -2.40 -14.27 -27.68
C LYS A 442 -3.26 -13.38 -26.79
N ASN A 443 -3.16 -13.57 -25.50
CA ASN A 443 -3.75 -12.66 -24.54
C ASN A 443 -2.74 -11.55 -24.23
N LEU A 444 -2.75 -10.52 -25.07
CA LEU A 444 -1.87 -9.37 -24.90
C LEU A 444 -2.45 -8.42 -23.86
N GLN A 445 -1.57 -7.74 -23.13
CA GLN A 445 -1.94 -6.66 -22.21
C GLN A 445 -1.12 -5.42 -22.50
N ALA A 446 -1.64 -4.27 -22.12
CA ALA A 446 -0.96 -3.01 -22.30
C ALA A 446 -1.18 -2.05 -21.13
N THR A 447 -0.20 -1.19 -20.88
CA THR A 447 -0.28 -0.07 -19.94
C THR A 447 -0.32 1.24 -20.73
N ILE A 448 -0.93 2.29 -20.16
CA ILE A 448 -0.85 3.62 -20.77
C ILE A 448 0.57 4.14 -20.62
N ARG A 449 1.22 4.46 -21.74
CA ARG A 449 2.56 5.03 -21.76
C ARG A 449 2.54 6.55 -21.82
N SER A 450 1.66 7.11 -22.63
CA SER A 450 1.46 8.55 -22.74
C SER A 450 -0.01 8.84 -22.89
N MET A 451 -0.47 9.90 -22.24
CA MET A 451 -1.81 10.43 -22.41
C MET A 451 -1.71 11.95 -22.40
N PRO A 452 -1.70 12.60 -23.57
CA PRO A 452 -1.62 14.04 -23.63
C PRO A 452 -2.97 14.65 -23.25
N PHE A 453 -2.96 15.49 -22.22
CA PHE A 453 -4.06 16.41 -21.97
C PHE A 453 -3.95 17.59 -22.93
N PRO A 454 -5.06 18.22 -23.35
CA PRO A 454 -5.00 19.52 -24.00
C PRO A 454 -4.29 20.50 -23.06
N ARG A 455 -3.10 20.97 -23.45
CA ARG A 455 -2.34 21.92 -22.63
C ARG A 455 -3.03 23.28 -22.67
N LEU A 456 -3.18 23.86 -21.49
CA LEU A 456 -3.60 25.25 -21.35
C LEU A 456 -2.43 26.17 -21.64
N ASN A 457 -2.71 27.35 -22.16
CA ASN A 457 -1.67 28.33 -22.45
C ASN A 457 -1.45 29.20 -21.23
N ILE A 458 -0.20 29.28 -20.76
CA ILE A 458 0.22 30.24 -19.74
C ILE A 458 1.26 31.18 -20.33
N ARG A 459 1.09 32.48 -20.11
CA ARG A 459 2.07 33.48 -20.52
C ARG A 459 2.73 34.14 -19.32
N ILE A 460 3.84 34.82 -19.56
CA ILE A 460 4.46 35.71 -18.58
C ILE A 460 3.86 37.11 -18.77
N ALA A 461 3.41 37.74 -17.68
CA ALA A 461 2.82 39.07 -17.72
C ALA A 461 3.83 40.13 -18.19
N GLU A 462 3.34 41.14 -18.90
CA GLU A 462 4.12 42.33 -19.22
C GLU A 462 3.53 43.57 -18.50
N PRO A 463 4.38 44.53 -18.07
CA PRO A 463 5.84 44.53 -18.18
C PRO A 463 6.52 43.63 -17.11
N MET A 464 7.63 42.97 -17.48
CA MET A 464 8.47 42.20 -16.55
C MET A 464 9.95 42.46 -16.82
N ASP A 465 10.77 42.39 -15.78
CA ASP A 465 12.24 42.44 -15.92
C ASP A 465 12.74 41.33 -16.86
N ARG A 466 13.64 41.71 -17.77
CA ARG A 466 14.12 40.81 -18.82
C ARG A 466 14.90 39.62 -18.26
N GLY A 467 15.77 39.85 -17.27
CA GLY A 467 16.54 38.76 -16.65
C GLY A 467 15.64 37.78 -15.91
N LEU A 468 14.57 38.28 -15.29
CA LEU A 468 13.59 37.44 -14.62
C LEU A 468 12.74 36.63 -15.61
N LYS A 469 12.32 37.25 -16.72
CA LYS A 469 11.63 36.57 -17.83
C LYS A 469 12.50 35.45 -18.41
N ASP A 470 13.76 35.74 -18.72
CA ASP A 470 14.71 34.75 -19.24
C ASP A 470 14.92 33.60 -18.24
N THR A 471 14.95 33.90 -16.93
CA THR A 471 15.08 32.87 -15.87
C THR A 471 13.84 31.97 -15.80
N LEU A 472 12.63 32.53 -15.90
CA LEU A 472 11.37 31.76 -15.93
C LEU A 472 11.32 30.85 -17.16
N GLU A 473 11.62 31.37 -18.34
CA GLU A 473 11.65 30.60 -19.59
C GLU A 473 12.71 29.50 -19.56
N ALA A 474 13.92 29.82 -19.12
CA ALA A 474 14.99 28.83 -18.99
C ALA A 474 14.67 27.75 -17.96
N THR A 475 14.05 28.10 -16.82
CA THR A 475 13.63 27.11 -15.81
C THR A 475 12.52 26.21 -16.33
N TRP A 476 11.61 26.76 -17.14
CA TRP A 476 10.56 25.97 -17.78
C TRP A 476 11.15 24.96 -18.78
N LEU A 477 12.01 25.44 -19.69
CA LEU A 477 12.60 24.63 -20.77
C LEU A 477 13.58 23.56 -20.27
N ASN A 478 14.32 23.84 -19.19
CA ASN A 478 15.34 22.93 -18.65
C ASN A 478 14.81 22.02 -17.53
N SER A 479 13.49 21.99 -17.29
CA SER A 479 12.91 21.11 -16.27
C SER A 479 13.14 19.65 -16.61
N ARG A 480 13.64 18.86 -15.63
CA ARG A 480 13.79 17.40 -15.77
C ARG A 480 12.44 16.67 -15.86
N THR A 481 11.38 17.30 -15.36
CA THR A 481 10.02 16.78 -15.39
C THR A 481 9.19 17.61 -16.37
N PRO A 482 8.58 17.01 -17.41
CA PRO A 482 7.76 17.77 -18.35
C PRO A 482 6.49 18.29 -17.68
N TYR A 483 6.11 19.53 -18.03
CA TYR A 483 4.83 20.13 -17.67
C TYR A 483 3.74 19.56 -18.57
N ASN A 484 2.78 18.85 -17.97
CA ASN A 484 1.83 18.02 -18.73
C ASN A 484 0.55 18.77 -19.08
N TYR A 485 0.18 19.77 -18.27
CA TYR A 485 -1.13 20.43 -18.36
C TYR A 485 -1.05 21.85 -18.89
N PHE A 486 0.14 22.44 -18.89
CA PHE A 486 0.38 23.80 -19.39
C PHE A 486 1.48 23.82 -20.43
N GLN A 487 1.39 24.78 -21.35
CA GLN A 487 2.49 25.18 -22.21
C GLN A 487 2.76 26.67 -22.04
N LEU A 488 4.04 27.03 -21.95
CA LEU A 488 4.46 28.41 -21.90
C LEU A 488 4.30 29.03 -23.30
N ALA A 489 3.39 29.99 -23.41
CA ALA A 489 3.20 30.77 -24.62
C ALA A 489 4.37 31.76 -24.75
N LEU A 490 5.41 31.35 -25.47
CA LEU A 490 6.58 32.18 -25.78
C LEU A 490 6.26 33.26 -26.83
N ASP A 491 5.18 33.05 -27.60
CA ASP A 491 4.68 34.00 -28.58
C ASP A 491 3.48 34.77 -28.00
N THR A 492 3.51 36.10 -28.11
CA THR A 492 2.48 37.01 -27.56
C THR A 492 1.11 36.85 -28.23
N ASP A 493 1.06 36.23 -29.41
CA ASP A 493 -0.15 36.07 -30.21
C ASP A 493 -0.95 34.79 -29.89
N LEU A 494 -0.42 33.89 -29.05
CA LEU A 494 -1.18 32.73 -28.58
C LEU A 494 -2.18 33.15 -27.49
N PRO A 495 -3.47 32.76 -27.59
CA PRO A 495 -4.44 33.04 -26.55
C PRO A 495 -4.06 32.31 -25.26
N ALA A 496 -3.55 33.04 -24.28
CA ALA A 496 -3.24 32.54 -22.95
C ALA A 496 -4.49 32.50 -22.07
N ASP A 497 -4.69 31.38 -21.37
CA ASP A 497 -5.74 31.20 -20.38
C ASP A 497 -5.32 31.78 -19.02
N TYR A 498 -4.01 31.78 -18.75
CA TYR A 498 -3.40 32.20 -17.49
C TYR A 498 -2.18 33.07 -17.72
N GLU A 499 -1.82 33.80 -16.68
CA GLU A 499 -0.69 34.73 -16.69
C GLU A 499 0.12 34.60 -15.39
N ILE A 500 1.44 34.47 -15.54
CA ILE A 500 2.40 34.52 -14.44
C ILE A 500 2.73 35.98 -14.16
N ARG A 501 2.54 36.40 -12.91
CA ARG A 501 2.90 37.74 -12.43
C ARG A 501 3.98 37.66 -11.37
N VAL A 502 4.80 38.69 -11.34
CA VAL A 502 5.82 38.89 -10.32
C VAL A 502 5.39 40.05 -9.45
N ILE A 503 5.42 39.84 -8.14
CA ILE A 503 5.09 40.81 -7.11
C ILE A 503 6.38 41.13 -6.36
N GLN A 504 6.70 42.41 -6.20
CA GLN A 504 7.81 42.85 -5.37
C GLN A 504 7.26 43.43 -4.07
N GLU A 505 7.54 42.77 -2.95
CA GLU A 505 7.12 43.21 -1.61
C GLU A 505 8.32 43.18 -0.66
N ASN A 506 8.61 44.30 -0.01
CA ASN A 506 9.67 44.42 1.01
C ASN A 506 11.06 43.90 0.53
N GLY A 507 11.38 44.06 -0.75
CA GLY A 507 12.63 43.58 -1.35
C GLY A 507 12.64 42.09 -1.72
N ALA A 508 11.57 41.34 -1.45
CA ALA A 508 11.38 39.97 -1.90
C ALA A 508 10.65 39.90 -3.24
N ILE A 509 11.05 38.94 -4.09
CA ILE A 509 10.38 38.62 -5.35
C ILE A 509 9.44 37.44 -5.10
N LEU A 510 8.15 37.65 -5.34
CA LEU A 510 7.11 36.63 -5.23
C LEU A 510 6.49 36.37 -6.59
N TYR A 511 6.13 35.11 -6.85
CA TYR A 511 5.54 34.67 -8.11
C TYR A 511 4.08 34.26 -7.89
N SER A 512 3.19 34.70 -8.76
CA SER A 512 1.77 34.35 -8.71
C SER A 512 1.27 33.97 -10.10
N MET A 513 0.12 33.30 -10.13
CA MET A 513 -0.60 32.98 -11.36
C MET A 513 -2.04 33.46 -11.25
N VAL A 514 -2.52 34.15 -12.28
CA VAL A 514 -3.88 34.64 -12.39
C VAL A 514 -4.56 34.10 -13.64
N ARG A 515 -5.89 34.07 -13.65
CA ARG A 515 -6.64 33.89 -14.90
C ARG A 515 -6.52 35.16 -15.74
N ARG A 516 -6.45 35.04 -17.06
CA ARG A 516 -6.39 36.21 -17.94
C ARG A 516 -7.60 37.13 -17.68
N GLY A 517 -7.32 38.41 -17.45
CA GLY A 517 -8.34 39.43 -17.14
C GLY A 517 -8.79 39.46 -15.67
N SER A 518 -8.17 38.70 -14.79
CA SER A 518 -8.40 38.74 -13.34
C SER A 518 -7.13 39.20 -12.62
N ASP A 519 -7.31 39.91 -11.51
CA ASP A 519 -6.23 40.28 -10.60
C ASP A 519 -6.17 39.38 -9.35
N ILE A 520 -7.03 38.37 -9.28
CA ILE A 520 -7.11 37.45 -8.14
C ILE A 520 -6.12 36.29 -8.35
N PRO A 521 -5.12 36.12 -7.46
CA PRO A 521 -4.22 34.97 -7.51
C PRO A 521 -4.97 33.66 -7.31
N ILE A 522 -4.62 32.65 -8.10
CA ILE A 522 -5.22 31.31 -8.01
C ILE A 522 -4.70 30.55 -6.78
N PHE A 523 -3.53 30.92 -6.29
CA PHE A 523 -2.89 30.38 -5.10
C PHE A 523 -2.07 31.48 -4.42
N PRO A 524 -1.74 31.32 -3.11
CA PRO A 524 -0.84 32.21 -2.41
C PRO A 524 0.48 32.39 -3.18
N ALA A 525 1.03 33.60 -3.23
CA ALA A 525 2.25 33.86 -3.98
C ALA A 525 3.43 33.01 -3.48
N GLN A 526 4.27 32.54 -4.40
CA GLN A 526 5.36 31.61 -4.15
C GLN A 526 6.70 32.35 -4.12
N SER A 527 7.63 31.93 -3.27
CA SER A 527 8.96 32.56 -3.14
C SER A 527 10.02 32.00 -4.09
N SER A 528 9.69 30.97 -4.87
CA SER A 528 10.61 30.39 -5.87
C SER A 528 9.88 29.94 -7.14
N ILE A 529 10.60 29.92 -8.26
CA ILE A 529 10.09 29.48 -9.56
C ILE A 529 9.72 27.98 -9.55
N SER A 530 10.48 27.16 -8.82
CA SER A 530 10.18 25.73 -8.66
C SER A 530 8.84 25.52 -7.95
N ALA A 531 8.59 26.25 -6.86
CA ALA A 531 7.32 26.20 -6.14
C ALA A 531 6.16 26.74 -7.01
N LEU A 532 6.38 27.84 -7.74
CA LEU A 532 5.42 28.36 -8.73
C LEU A 532 5.01 27.27 -9.72
N PHE A 533 5.96 26.65 -10.42
CA PHE A 533 5.64 25.67 -11.45
C PHE A 533 5.03 24.38 -10.89
N GLY A 534 5.40 23.99 -9.66
CA GLY A 534 4.69 22.94 -8.92
C GLY A 534 3.21 23.29 -8.68
N CYS A 535 2.89 24.55 -8.38
CA CYS A 535 1.52 25.02 -8.25
C CYS A 535 0.79 25.13 -9.61
N VAL A 536 1.46 25.60 -10.67
CA VAL A 536 0.91 25.66 -12.04
C VAL A 536 0.44 24.27 -12.50
N GLU A 537 1.25 23.22 -12.30
CA GLU A 537 0.85 21.85 -12.66
C GLU A 537 -0.34 21.34 -11.85
N LYS A 538 -0.43 21.66 -10.56
CA LYS A 538 -1.59 21.31 -9.73
C LYS A 538 -2.88 21.96 -10.25
N VAL A 539 -2.81 23.23 -10.65
CA VAL A 539 -3.96 23.93 -11.26
C VAL A 539 -4.33 23.30 -12.59
N GLY A 540 -3.35 22.96 -13.42
CA GLY A 540 -3.59 22.33 -14.72
C GLY A 540 -4.28 20.98 -14.59
N LYS A 541 -3.82 20.16 -13.62
CA LYS A 541 -4.48 18.91 -13.25
C LYS A 541 -5.93 19.15 -12.77
N TRP A 542 -6.16 20.17 -11.94
CA TRP A 542 -7.50 20.51 -11.47
C TRP A 542 -8.44 20.92 -12.62
N GLU A 543 -7.97 21.75 -13.55
CA GLU A 543 -8.76 22.14 -14.73
C GLU A 543 -9.07 20.94 -15.64
N ALA A 544 -8.12 20.04 -15.83
CA ALA A 544 -8.34 18.80 -16.57
C ALA A 544 -9.42 17.93 -15.90
N THR A 545 -9.34 17.75 -14.57
CA THR A 545 -10.36 17.01 -13.80
C THR A 545 -11.72 17.70 -13.87
N ARG A 546 -11.79 19.04 -13.80
CA ARG A 546 -13.05 19.78 -13.89
C ARG A 546 -13.75 19.61 -15.24
N LYS A 547 -12.98 19.40 -16.31
CA LYS A 547 -13.52 19.12 -17.64
C LYS A 547 -14.05 17.69 -17.80
N LEU A 548 -13.77 16.79 -16.85
CA LEU A 548 -14.44 15.48 -16.80
C LEU A 548 -15.92 15.71 -16.49
N ALA A 549 -16.76 15.45 -17.49
CA ALA A 549 -18.21 15.45 -17.36
C ALA A 549 -18.75 14.11 -17.84
N ASN A 550 -19.68 13.54 -17.08
CA ASN A 550 -20.54 12.46 -17.56
C ASN A 550 -21.83 13.09 -18.09
N PRO A 551 -21.95 13.34 -19.42
CA PRO A 551 -23.14 13.98 -19.99
C PRO A 551 -24.41 13.15 -19.82
N ASP A 552 -24.28 11.84 -19.59
CA ASP A 552 -25.38 10.89 -19.42
C ASP A 552 -25.58 10.48 -17.94
N THR A 553 -25.21 11.34 -16.99
CA THR A 553 -25.40 11.04 -15.55
C THR A 553 -26.87 10.82 -15.21
N GLY A 554 -27.19 9.63 -14.68
CA GLY A 554 -28.50 9.31 -14.12
C GLY A 554 -28.71 9.89 -12.70
N ILE A 555 -27.70 10.55 -12.13
CA ILE A 555 -27.78 11.21 -10.82
C ILE A 555 -28.21 12.67 -11.06
N PRO A 556 -29.43 13.05 -10.63
CA PRO A 556 -29.87 14.43 -10.66
C PRO A 556 -28.97 15.29 -9.76
N ARG A 557 -28.63 16.51 -10.20
CA ARG A 557 -27.84 17.43 -9.36
C ARG A 557 -28.52 17.78 -8.03
N SER A 558 -29.86 17.67 -7.96
CA SER A 558 -30.64 17.86 -6.73
C SER A 558 -30.32 16.83 -5.65
N ASP A 559 -29.79 15.67 -6.03
CA ASP A 559 -29.57 14.54 -5.12
C ASP A 559 -28.16 14.56 -4.52
N ILE A 560 -27.34 15.56 -4.89
CA ILE A 560 -25.99 15.77 -4.39
C ILE A 560 -25.98 17.02 -3.52
N GLU A 561 -25.94 16.83 -2.20
CA GLU A 561 -25.70 17.90 -1.25
C GLU A 561 -24.21 17.93 -0.86
N VAL A 562 -23.51 19.00 -1.23
CA VAL A 562 -22.12 19.24 -0.79
C VAL A 562 -22.13 20.37 0.23
N ARG A 563 -21.80 20.05 1.49
CA ARG A 563 -21.54 21.05 2.53
C ARG A 563 -20.04 21.25 2.69
N VAL A 564 -19.60 22.50 2.64
CA VAL A 564 -18.24 22.90 2.96
C VAL A 564 -18.30 23.70 4.24
N GLU A 565 -17.75 23.15 5.32
CA GLU A 565 -17.64 23.83 6.61
C GLU A 565 -16.19 24.22 6.84
N VAL A 566 -15.96 25.51 7.15
CA VAL A 566 -14.66 26.00 7.61
C VAL A 566 -14.64 25.83 9.11
N LEU A 567 -13.85 24.88 9.59
CA LEU A 567 -13.58 24.72 11.02
C LEU A 567 -12.52 25.76 11.39
N GLU A 568 -12.96 26.93 11.83
CA GLU A 568 -12.07 27.88 12.52
C GLU A 568 -11.68 27.26 13.86
N ASN A 569 -10.38 27.09 14.10
CA ASN A 569 -9.86 26.77 15.41
C ASN A 569 -10.19 27.92 16.36
N GLU A 570 -11.12 27.71 17.29
CA GLU A 570 -11.17 28.51 18.52
C GLU A 570 -9.90 28.20 19.35
N PRO A 571 -9.31 29.21 20.01
CA PRO A 571 -7.98 29.15 20.63
C PRO A 571 -7.83 28.16 21.78
#